data_AF-A0A4R1F6R0-F1
#
_entry.id   AF-A0A4R1F6R0-F1
#
_cell.length_a   1.000
_cell.length_b   1.000
_cell.length_c   1.000
_cell.angle_alpha   90.00
_cell.angle_beta   90.00
_cell.angle_gamma   90.00
#
_symmetry.space_group_name_H-M   'P 1'
#
loop_
_entity.id
_entity.type
_entity.pdbx_description
1 polymer ?
#
loop_
_entity_poly.entity_id
_entity_poly.type
_entity_poly.pdbx_seq_one_letter_code
_entity_poly.pdbx_strand_id
1 'polypeptide(L)'
;MTNIKEKFLKNLEAQLRESMTVARAGGKIADADKHRCEGFMQAGVELELVTDEDIQELIKAVHVSVYGESITARRGKEKLGSLH
;
A
#
# COMPACT_ATOMS: atom_id res chain seq x y z
N MET A 1 -5.22 26.02 -3.76
CA MET A 1 -6.06 25.20 -2.85
C MET A 1 -5.75 23.75 -3.20
N THR A 2 -5.16 22.96 -2.32
CA THR A 2 -4.87 21.54 -2.62
C THR A 2 -6.19 20.79 -2.76
N ASN A 3 -6.35 20.01 -3.82
CA ASN A 3 -7.53 19.19 -4.02
C ASN A 3 -7.64 18.17 -2.87
N ILE A 4 -8.84 17.98 -2.30
CA ILE A 4 -9.05 17.07 -1.17
C ILE A 4 -8.68 15.62 -1.53
N LYS A 5 -8.93 15.19 -2.78
CA LYS A 5 -8.51 13.90 -3.31
C LYS A 5 -6.99 13.75 -3.29
N GLU A 6 -6.26 14.77 -3.76
CA GLU A 6 -4.79 14.76 -3.76
C GLU A 6 -4.22 14.67 -2.34
N LYS A 7 -4.81 15.41 -1.39
CA LYS A 7 -4.41 15.34 0.03
C LYS A 7 -4.66 13.95 0.61
N PHE A 8 -5.80 13.35 0.29
CA PHE A 8 -6.12 11.98 0.70
C PHE A 8 -5.10 10.97 0.16
N LEU A 9 -4.86 10.98 -1.16
CA LEU A 9 -3.93 10.07 -1.82
C LEU A 9 -2.50 10.22 -1.28
N LYS A 10 -2.04 11.46 -1.05
CA LYS A 10 -0.71 11.71 -0.45
C LYS A 10 -0.58 11.13 0.96
N ASN A 11 -1.64 11.24 1.77
CA ASN A 11 -1.64 10.68 3.12
C ASN A 11 -1.69 9.14 3.10
N LEU A 12 -2.46 8.55 2.18
CA LEU A 12 -2.50 7.11 2.00
C LEU A 12 -1.14 6.58 1.50
N GLU A 13 -0.51 7.27 0.56
CA GLU A 13 0.82 6.94 0.05
C GLU A 13 1.86 6.89 1.17
N ALA A 14 1.85 7.88 2.07
CA ALA A 14 2.77 7.93 3.21
C ALA A 14 2.60 6.72 4.14
N GLN A 15 1.34 6.38 4.49
CA GLN A 15 1.03 5.22 5.34
C GLN A 15 1.46 3.89 4.71
N LEU A 16 1.23 3.72 3.40
CA LEU A 16 1.63 2.53 2.65
C LEU A 16 3.15 2.42 2.58
N ARG A 17 3.85 3.52 2.28
CA ARG A 17 5.32 3.55 2.18
C ARG A 17 5.98 3.18 3.50
N GLU A 18 5.51 3.73 4.60
CA GLU A 18 6.02 3.42 5.94
C GLU A 18 5.83 1.93 6.26
N SER A 19 4.61 1.42 6.11
CA SER A 19 4.27 0.02 6.36
C SER A 19 5.11 -0.95 5.52
N MET A 20 5.22 -0.69 4.21
CA MET A 20 6.01 -1.53 3.31
C MET A 20 7.52 -1.43 3.57
N THR A 21 8.02 -0.27 4.01
CA THR A 21 9.44 -0.11 4.37
C THR A 21 9.79 -0.91 5.62
N VAL A 22 8.93 -0.89 6.64
CA VAL A 22 9.06 -1.73 7.83
C VAL A 22 9.06 -3.21 7.45
N ALA A 23 8.09 -3.64 6.64
CA ALA A 23 8.01 -5.01 6.16
C ALA A 23 9.22 -5.43 5.31
N ARG A 24 9.75 -4.52 4.47
CA ARG A 24 10.96 -4.76 3.67
C ARG A 24 12.19 -4.97 4.55
N ALA A 25 12.28 -4.28 5.69
CA ALA A 25 13.34 -4.46 6.67
C ALA A 25 13.18 -5.73 7.54
N GLY A 26 12.16 -6.57 7.30
CA GLY A 26 11.84 -7.75 8.10
C GLY A 26 11.08 -7.44 9.39
N GLY A 27 10.63 -6.19 9.57
CA GLY A 27 9.81 -5.79 10.70
C GLY A 27 8.36 -6.24 10.56
N LYS A 28 7.67 -6.43 11.69
CA LYS A 28 6.22 -6.68 11.73
C LYS A 28 5.48 -5.35 11.83
N ILE A 29 4.53 -5.12 10.92
CA ILE A 29 3.59 -4.00 11.03
C ILE A 29 2.63 -4.29 12.19
N ALA A 30 2.41 -3.33 13.07
CA ALA A 30 1.46 -3.50 14.17
C ALA A 30 0.03 -3.62 13.63
N ASP A 31 -0.79 -4.50 14.24
CA ASP A 31 -2.17 -4.73 13.79
C ASP A 31 -3.00 -3.44 13.83
N ALA A 32 -2.75 -2.56 14.79
CA ALA A 32 -3.39 -1.25 14.88
C ALA A 32 -3.08 -0.34 13.68
N ASP A 33 -1.84 -0.38 13.16
CA ASP A 33 -1.44 0.43 12.00
C ASP A 33 -2.08 -0.12 10.72
N LYS A 34 -2.15 -1.45 10.60
CA LYS A 34 -2.84 -2.11 9.51
C LYS A 34 -4.33 -1.74 9.47
N HIS A 35 -5.04 -1.89 10.58
CA HIS A 35 -6.47 -1.55 10.64
C HIS A 35 -6.71 -0.05 10.41
N ARG A 36 -5.81 0.82 10.87
CA ARG A 36 -5.90 2.26 10.59
C ARG A 36 -5.77 2.56 9.10
N CYS A 37 -4.85 1.90 8.41
CA CYS A 37 -4.67 2.05 6.97
C CYS A 37 -5.90 1.54 6.21
N GLU A 38 -6.44 0.38 6.58
CA GLU A 38 -7.66 -0.20 6.01
C GLU A 38 -8.88 0.70 6.21
N GLY A 39 -9.08 1.22 7.43
CA GLY A 39 -10.16 2.18 7.71
C GLY A 39 -10.00 3.49 6.94
N PHE A 40 -8.76 3.97 6.76
CA PHE A 40 -8.50 5.18 5.96
C PHE A 40 -8.83 4.96 4.48
N MET A 41 -8.45 3.80 3.91
CA MET A 41 -8.82 3.40 2.55
C MET A 41 -10.33 3.35 2.37
N GLN A 42 -11.04 2.66 3.26
CA GLN A 42 -12.49 2.55 3.19
C GLN A 42 -13.18 3.91 3.32
N ALA A 43 -12.73 4.78 4.22
CA ALA A 43 -13.28 6.13 4.33
C ALA A 43 -13.12 6.95 3.04
N GLY A 44 -12.04 6.74 2.28
CA GLY A 44 -11.85 7.40 0.98
C GLY A 44 -12.87 6.98 -0.07
N VAL A 45 -13.22 5.70 -0.09
CA VAL A 45 -14.25 5.14 -0.98
C VAL A 45 -15.64 5.64 -0.58
N GLU A 46 -15.99 5.54 0.70
CA GLU A 46 -17.31 5.97 1.22
C GLU A 46 -17.56 7.47 1.06
N LEU A 47 -16.51 8.29 1.05
CA LEU A 47 -16.58 9.74 0.82
C LEU A 47 -16.43 10.13 -0.65
N GLU A 48 -16.41 9.17 -1.57
CA GLU A 48 -16.25 9.36 -3.01
C GLU A 48 -14.98 10.14 -3.41
N LEU A 49 -13.94 10.07 -2.57
CA LEU A 49 -12.65 10.73 -2.86
C LEU A 49 -11.81 9.90 -3.84
N VAL A 50 -11.93 8.57 -3.77
CA VAL A 50 -11.19 7.59 -4.55
C VAL A 50 -12.06 6.38 -4.84
N THR A 51 -11.72 5.60 -5.87
CA THR A 51 -12.30 4.27 -6.08
C THR A 51 -11.38 3.17 -5.51
N ASP A 52 -11.87 1.93 -5.48
CA ASP A 52 -11.03 0.77 -5.18
C ASP A 52 -9.87 0.65 -6.19
N GLU A 53 -10.10 0.95 -7.47
CA GLU A 53 -9.06 0.96 -8.50
C GLU A 53 -7.96 1.98 -8.20
N ASP A 54 -8.32 3.22 -7.83
CA ASP A 54 -7.36 4.26 -7.43
C ASP A 54 -6.45 3.77 -6.30
N ILE A 55 -7.05 3.09 -5.30
CA ILE A 55 -6.32 2.53 -4.15
C ILE A 55 -5.39 1.40 -4.61
N GLN A 56 -5.88 0.48 -5.45
CA GLN A 56 -5.07 -0.64 -5.96
C GLN A 56 -3.89 -0.15 -6.80
N GLU A 57 -4.06 0.89 -7.61
CA GLU A 57 -2.99 1.51 -8.38
C GLU A 57 -1.94 2.14 -7.46
N LEU A 58 -2.37 2.87 -6.43
CA LEU A 58 -1.45 3.46 -5.46
C LEU A 58 -0.65 2.40 -4.71
N ILE A 59 -1.30 1.31 -4.27
CA ILE A 59 -0.61 0.18 -3.60
C ILE A 59 0.47 -0.41 -4.51
N LYS A 60 0.16 -0.64 -5.80
CA LYS A 60 1.13 -1.15 -6.78
C LYS A 60 2.30 -0.18 -6.96
N ALA A 61 2.03 1.11 -7.10
CA ALA A 61 3.03 2.14 -7.28
C ALA A 61 3.99 2.22 -6.06
N VAL A 62 3.43 2.22 -4.85
CA VAL A 62 4.22 2.22 -3.61
C VAL A 62 5.03 0.93 -3.48
N HIS A 63 4.45 -0.23 -3.79
CA HIS A 63 5.19 -1.50 -3.75
C HIS A 63 6.40 -1.46 -4.68
N VAL A 64 6.22 -1.05 -5.95
CA VAL A 64 7.34 -0.92 -6.89
C VAL A 64 8.39 0.06 -6.35
N SER A 65 7.96 1.20 -5.79
CA SER A 65 8.88 2.17 -5.22
C SER A 65 9.68 1.65 -4.01
N VAL A 66 9.09 0.79 -3.18
CA VAL A 66 9.73 0.28 -1.97
C VAL A 66 10.58 -0.95 -2.26
N TYR A 67 10.10 -1.88 -3.08
CA TYR A 67 10.74 -3.18 -3.33
C TYR A 67 11.56 -3.25 -4.63
N GLY A 68 11.39 -2.28 -5.54
CA GLY A 68 12.03 -2.30 -6.86
C GLY A 68 11.41 -3.30 -7.84
N GLU A 69 10.31 -3.97 -7.44
CA GLU A 69 9.61 -4.96 -8.25
C GLU A 69 8.10 -4.89 -8.03
N SER A 70 7.33 -5.42 -8.99
CA SER A 70 5.88 -5.54 -8.85
C SER A 70 5.50 -6.64 -7.85
N ILE A 71 4.30 -6.53 -7.28
CA ILE A 71 3.69 -7.58 -6.45
C ILE A 71 3.67 -8.93 -7.20
N THR A 72 3.38 -8.91 -8.50
CA THR A 72 3.30 -10.12 -9.34
C THR A 72 4.66 -10.78 -9.52
N ALA A 73 5.73 -10.00 -9.72
CA ALA A 73 7.09 -10.52 -9.84
C ALA A 73 7.56 -11.14 -8.51
N ARG A 74 7.28 -10.49 -7.38
CA ARG A 74 7.62 -10.99 -6.04
C ARG A 74 6.95 -12.34 -5.73
N ARG A 75 5.63 -12.44 -5.96
CA ARG A 75 4.87 -13.69 -5.73
C ARG A 75 5.37 -14.85 -6.60
N GLY A 76 5.88 -14.56 -7.80
CA GLY A 76 6.51 -15.57 -8.66
C GLY A 76 7.81 -16.13 -8.07
N LYS A 77 8.64 -15.27 -7.45
CA LYS A 77 9.91 -15.68 -6.81
C LYS A 77 9.70 -16.48 -5.53
N GLU A 78 8.73 -16.09 -4.69
CA GLU A 78 8.40 -16.84 -3.46
C GLU A 78 7.94 -18.28 -3.77
N LYS A 79 7.19 -18.49 -4.87
CA LYS A 79 6.80 -19.83 -5.32
C LYS A 79 7.96 -20.67 -5.86
N LEU A 80 8.94 -20.07 -6.54
CA LEU A 80 10.12 -20.80 -7.03
C LEU A 80 11.10 -21.16 -5.91
N GLY A 81 11.27 -20.29 -4.90
CA GLY A 81 12.17 -20.55 -3.77
C GLY A 81 11.66 -21.61 -2.78
N SER A 82 10.37 -21.92 -2.79
CA SER A 82 9.73 -22.94 -1.93
C SER A 82 9.81 -24.38 -2.51
N LEU A 83 10.44 -24.56 -3.67
CA LEU A 83 10.56 -25.85 -4.38
C LEU A 83 11.95 -26.50 -4.22
N HIS A 84 12.73 -26.09 -3.21
CA HIS A 84 13.99 -26.72 -2.77
C HIS A 84 13.93 -26.95 -1.26
#